data_AF-A0A812Y9D9-F1
#
_entry.id   AF-A0A812Y9D9-F1
#
_cell.length_a   1.000
_cell.length_b   1.000
_cell.length_c   1.000
_cell.angle_alpha   90.00
_cell.angle_beta   90.00
_cell.angle_gamma   90.00
#
_symmetry.space_group_name_H-M   'P 1'
#
loop_
_entity.id
_entity.type
_entity.pdbx_description
1 polymer ?
#
loop_
_entity_poly.entity_id
_entity_poly.type
_entity_poly.pdbx_seq_one_letter_code
_entity_poly.pdbx_strand_id
1 'polypeptide(L)'
;VAHEVLQLAGAADRVALCVGRACDWLSSGCLDPVDLLILDHRGTVYHEDLRNAEHLLSQHARVLADNVLHPGAPMFVLDVQDRYDVEVHTVPEFGMPEVEDWLLLCKPKTWPIAASDADYASMHFAEFRRWAVEVNRLCHQSQ
;
A
#
# COMPACT_ATOMS: atom_id res chain seq x y z
N VAL A 1 -6.87 19.57 12.76
CA VAL A 1 -5.49 19.20 12.34
C VAL A 1 -5.35 19.03 10.83
N ALA A 2 -5.73 17.90 10.21
CA ALA A 2 -5.46 17.68 8.77
C ALA A 2 -6.03 18.78 7.85
N HIS A 3 -7.28 19.19 8.05
CA HIS A 3 -7.89 20.28 7.28
C HIS A 3 -7.19 21.63 7.50
N GLU A 4 -6.76 21.94 8.72
CA GLU A 4 -6.04 23.19 9.02
C GLU A 4 -4.65 23.21 8.37
N VAL A 5 -3.96 22.07 8.32
CA VAL A 5 -2.68 21.91 7.60
C VAL A 5 -2.90 22.16 6.10
N LEU A 6 -3.97 21.61 5.51
CA LEU A 6 -4.31 21.85 4.11
C LEU A 6 -4.65 23.32 3.83
N GLN A 7 -5.36 23.98 4.75
CA GLN A 7 -5.64 25.41 4.65
C GLN A 7 -4.37 26.24 4.72
N LEU A 8 -3.48 25.94 5.68
CA LEU A 8 -2.19 26.63 5.83
C LEU A 8 -1.31 26.45 4.59
N ALA A 9 -1.33 25.25 3.98
CA ALA A 9 -0.61 24.95 2.75
C ALA A 9 -1.26 25.56 1.49
N GLY A 10 -2.44 26.17 1.59
CA GLY A 10 -3.18 26.71 0.44
C GLY A 10 -3.63 25.65 -0.57
N ALA A 11 -3.86 24.42 -0.12
CA ALA A 11 -4.20 23.27 -0.97
C ALA A 11 -5.59 22.69 -0.69
N ALA A 12 -6.36 23.32 0.21
CA ALA A 12 -7.66 22.81 0.67
C ALA A 12 -8.72 22.70 -0.44
N ASP A 13 -8.59 23.46 -1.53
CA ASP A 13 -9.45 23.42 -2.71
C ASP A 13 -9.09 22.32 -3.71
N ARG A 14 -7.89 21.74 -3.58
CA ARG A 14 -7.34 20.71 -4.48
C ARG A 14 -7.31 19.32 -3.86
N VAL A 15 -7.59 19.20 -2.57
CA VAL A 15 -7.50 17.95 -1.81
C VAL A 15 -8.84 17.63 -1.17
N ALA A 16 -9.44 16.51 -1.57
CA ALA A 16 -10.59 15.94 -0.88
C ALA A 16 -10.12 15.07 0.30
N LEU A 17 -10.42 15.49 1.53
CA LEU A 17 -10.12 14.70 2.73
C LEU A 17 -11.27 13.74 3.04
N CYS A 18 -11.01 12.44 2.86
CA CYS A 18 -11.96 11.37 3.14
C CYS A 18 -11.70 10.78 4.53
N VAL A 19 -12.64 10.94 5.47
CA VAL A 19 -12.51 10.39 6.83
C VAL A 19 -13.13 9.00 6.88
N GLY A 20 -12.38 8.00 7.34
CA GLY A 20 -12.84 6.62 7.44
C GLY A 20 -11.71 5.63 7.13
N ARG A 21 -12.07 4.36 6.93
CA ARG A 21 -11.11 3.34 6.46
C ARG A 21 -10.94 3.47 4.94
N ALA A 22 -9.72 3.27 4.45
CA ALA A 22 -9.41 3.34 3.03
C ALA A 22 -10.30 2.36 2.22
N CYS A 23 -10.39 1.10 2.66
CA CYS A 23 -11.25 0.09 2.03
C CYS A 23 -12.71 0.55 1.80
N ASP A 24 -13.30 1.27 2.76
CA ASP A 24 -14.70 1.71 2.66
C ASP A 24 -14.87 2.74 1.53
N TRP A 25 -13.89 3.64 1.38
CA TRP A 25 -13.86 4.65 0.31
C TRP A 25 -13.54 4.02 -1.04
N LEU A 26 -12.56 3.12 -1.11
CA LEU A 26 -12.16 2.43 -2.34
C LEU A 26 -13.32 1.59 -2.91
N SER A 27 -14.13 0.97 -2.05
CA SER A 27 -15.30 0.19 -2.48
C SER A 27 -16.59 0.99 -2.64
N SER A 28 -16.59 2.29 -2.33
CA SER A 28 -17.82 3.10 -2.31
C SER A 28 -18.42 3.40 -3.70
N GLY A 29 -17.60 3.35 -4.75
CA GLY A 29 -17.97 3.84 -6.09
C GLY A 29 -18.07 5.36 -6.19
N CYS A 30 -17.66 6.10 -5.15
CA CYS A 30 -17.70 7.57 -5.11
C CYS A 30 -16.39 8.23 -5.55
N LEU A 31 -15.36 7.45 -5.86
CA LEU A 31 -14.04 7.94 -6.26
C LEU A 31 -13.90 7.91 -7.78
N ASP A 32 -13.25 8.94 -8.32
CA ASP A 32 -12.86 9.00 -9.71
C ASP A 32 -11.70 8.02 -10.02
N PRO A 33 -11.46 7.70 -11.30
CA PRO A 33 -10.29 6.92 -11.68
C PRO A 33 -8.97 7.51 -11.18
N VAL A 34 -8.05 6.63 -10.80
CA VAL A 34 -6.80 6.97 -10.12
C VAL A 34 -5.61 6.68 -11.03
N ASP A 35 -4.83 7.71 -11.34
CA ASP A 35 -3.56 7.59 -12.07
C ASP A 35 -2.37 7.28 -11.15
N LEU A 36 -2.48 7.62 -9.87
CA LEU A 36 -1.45 7.36 -8.87
C LEU A 36 -2.08 7.01 -7.52
N LEU A 37 -1.84 5.79 -7.06
CA LEU A 37 -2.22 5.32 -5.74
C LEU A 37 -0.98 5.29 -4.84
N ILE A 38 -1.06 5.95 -3.68
CA ILE A 38 0.02 5.95 -2.68
C ILE A 38 -0.46 5.22 -1.43
N LEU A 39 0.30 4.21 -1.01
CA LEU A 39 0.06 3.40 0.17
C LEU A 39 1.16 3.74 1.20
N ASP A 40 0.80 4.59 2.15
CA ASP A 40 1.67 5.05 3.24
C ASP A 40 0.90 4.99 4.57
N HIS A 41 0.41 3.79 4.89
CA HIS A 41 -0.30 3.57 6.14
C HIS A 41 0.13 2.23 6.73
N ARG A 42 -0.82 1.34 7.04
CA ARG A 42 -0.54 0.05 7.65
C ARG A 42 -0.21 -1.00 6.57
N GLY A 43 1.07 -1.32 6.40
CA GLY A 43 1.57 -2.30 5.42
C GLY A 43 0.85 -3.66 5.44
N THR A 44 0.30 -4.09 6.58
CA THR A 44 -0.44 -5.36 6.69
C THR A 44 -1.74 -5.41 5.89
N VAL A 45 -2.28 -4.28 5.42
CA VAL A 45 -3.54 -4.25 4.64
C VAL A 45 -3.36 -3.71 3.21
N TYR A 46 -2.14 -3.38 2.80
CA TYR A 46 -1.88 -2.85 1.45
C TYR A 46 -2.42 -3.73 0.32
N HIS A 47 -2.29 -5.05 0.43
CA HIS A 47 -2.85 -6.00 -0.54
C HIS A 47 -4.39 -5.97 -0.60
N GLU A 48 -5.07 -5.81 0.54
CA GLU A 48 -6.54 -5.70 0.58
C GLU A 48 -7.00 -4.38 -0.06
N ASP A 49 -6.33 -3.28 0.28
CA ASP A 49 -6.66 -1.96 -0.27
C ASP A 49 -6.32 -1.86 -1.76
N LEU A 50 -5.19 -2.42 -2.20
CA LEU A 50 -4.87 -2.50 -3.63
C LEU A 50 -5.97 -3.22 -4.40
N ARG A 51 -6.40 -4.39 -3.94
CA ARG A 51 -7.49 -5.15 -4.57
C ARG A 51 -8.79 -4.37 -4.64
N ASN A 52 -9.12 -3.63 -3.59
CA ASN A 52 -10.29 -2.74 -3.60
C ASN A 52 -10.11 -1.56 -4.55
N ALA A 53 -8.88 -1.07 -4.76
CA ALA A 53 -8.59 0.06 -5.64
C ALA A 53 -8.46 -0.33 -7.13
N GLU A 54 -8.21 -1.59 -7.47
CA GLU A 54 -7.87 -2.03 -8.84
C GLU A 54 -8.88 -1.60 -9.91
N HIS A 55 -10.17 -1.60 -9.58
CA HIS A 55 -11.23 -1.16 -10.49
C HIS A 55 -11.27 0.35 -10.72
N LEU A 56 -10.63 1.13 -9.84
CA LEU A 56 -10.47 2.58 -9.93
C LEU A 56 -9.19 2.96 -10.66
N LEU A 57 -8.19 2.08 -10.75
CA LEU A 57 -6.94 2.41 -11.43
C LEU A 57 -7.20 2.77 -12.90
N SER A 58 -6.45 3.70 -13.45
CA SER A 58 -6.42 3.96 -14.90
C SER A 58 -5.46 2.98 -15.60
N GLN A 59 -5.54 2.90 -16.94
CA GLN A 59 -4.68 2.03 -17.75
C GLN A 59 -3.17 2.27 -17.54
N HIS A 60 -2.79 3.49 -17.15
CA HIS A 60 -1.40 3.88 -16.93
C HIS A 60 -1.11 4.19 -15.46
N ALA A 61 -1.98 3.73 -14.57
CA ALA A 61 -1.86 4.00 -13.16
C ALA A 61 -0.56 3.42 -12.58
N ARG A 62 -0.06 4.09 -11.55
CA ARG A 62 1.07 3.63 -10.76
C ARG A 62 0.63 3.45 -9.32
N VAL A 63 1.17 2.42 -8.67
CA VAL A 63 1.00 2.19 -7.24
C VAL A 63 2.35 2.38 -6.58
N LEU A 64 2.39 3.24 -5.57
CA LEU A 64 3.57 3.49 -4.75
C LEU A 64 3.27 2.96 -3.35
N ALA A 65 4.14 2.12 -2.79
CA ALA A 65 4.00 1.61 -1.43
C ALA A 65 5.26 1.89 -0.64
N ASP A 66 5.12 2.58 0.49
CA ASP A 66 6.20 2.92 1.41
C ASP A 66 6.28 1.94 2.58
N ASN A 67 7.43 1.85 3.25
CA ASN A 67 7.63 1.01 4.44
C ASN A 67 7.42 -0.50 4.18
N VAL A 68 7.84 -0.96 2.99
CA VAL A 68 7.62 -2.34 2.54
C VAL A 68 8.59 -3.33 3.18
N LEU A 69 9.81 -2.90 3.53
CA LEU A 69 10.79 -3.75 4.19
C LEU A 69 10.70 -3.62 5.72
N HIS A 70 10.63 -2.39 6.23
CA HIS A 70 10.47 -2.06 7.64
C HIS A 70 9.32 -1.07 7.82
N PRO A 71 8.31 -1.36 8.66
CA PRO A 71 8.14 -2.55 9.48
C PRO A 71 7.63 -3.77 8.68
N GLY A 72 7.33 -3.60 7.39
CA GLY A 72 7.14 -4.69 6.43
C GLY A 72 5.74 -4.83 5.83
N ALA A 73 5.66 -5.12 4.53
CA ALA A 73 4.43 -5.41 3.79
C ALA A 73 4.52 -6.70 2.94
N PRO A 74 4.86 -7.87 3.51
CA PRO A 74 5.13 -9.09 2.74
C PRO A 74 3.93 -9.58 1.92
N MET A 75 2.71 -9.39 2.43
CA MET A 75 1.49 -9.76 1.70
C MET A 75 1.31 -8.92 0.44
N PHE A 76 1.65 -7.63 0.51
CA PHE A 76 1.63 -6.76 -0.66
C PHE A 76 2.64 -7.20 -1.69
N VAL A 77 3.88 -7.48 -1.29
CA VAL A 77 4.94 -7.97 -2.20
C VAL A 77 4.48 -9.23 -2.94
N LEU A 78 3.90 -10.20 -2.22
CA LEU A 78 3.36 -11.43 -2.81
C LEU A 78 2.19 -11.15 -3.77
N ASP A 79 1.33 -10.17 -3.48
CA ASP A 79 0.19 -9.85 -4.34
C ASP A 79 0.63 -9.20 -5.65
N VAL A 80 1.72 -8.42 -5.62
CA VAL A 80 2.16 -7.64 -6.77
C VAL A 80 3.20 -8.34 -7.65
N GLN A 81 4.00 -9.28 -7.11
CA GLN A 81 5.16 -9.86 -7.80
C GLN A 81 4.86 -10.40 -9.22
N ASP A 82 3.71 -11.04 -9.40
CA ASP A 82 3.34 -11.67 -10.68
C ASP A 82 2.47 -10.78 -11.55
N ARG A 83 1.75 -9.83 -10.95
CA ARG A 83 0.73 -9.00 -11.61
C ARG A 83 1.20 -7.61 -12.02
N TYR A 84 2.23 -7.10 -11.37
CA TYR A 84 2.79 -5.78 -11.60
C TYR A 84 4.27 -5.87 -11.96
N ASP A 85 4.73 -4.98 -12.82
CA ASP A 85 6.14 -4.68 -12.95
C ASP A 85 6.55 -3.84 -11.73
N VAL A 86 7.43 -4.40 -10.91
CA VAL A 86 7.83 -3.82 -9.61
C VAL A 86 9.24 -3.27 -9.72
N GLU A 87 9.39 -1.99 -9.44
CA GLU A 87 10.66 -1.32 -9.21
C GLU A 87 10.84 -1.12 -7.70
N VAL A 88 11.96 -1.60 -7.14
CA VAL A 88 12.30 -1.43 -5.72
C VAL A 88 13.29 -0.30 -5.59
N HIS A 89 12.95 0.69 -4.77
CA HIS A 89 13.81 1.81 -4.40
C HIS A 89 14.21 1.68 -2.94
N THR A 90 15.50 1.49 -2.68
CA THR A 90 16.05 1.51 -1.33
C THR A 90 16.17 2.95 -0.84
N VAL A 91 15.55 3.24 0.30
CA VAL A 91 15.58 4.54 0.97
C VAL A 91 15.99 4.36 2.43
N PRO A 92 16.67 5.33 3.07
CA PRO A 92 16.92 5.28 4.50
C PRO A 92 15.59 5.42 5.27
N GLU A 93 15.43 4.64 6.34
CA GLU A 93 14.29 4.72 7.25
C GLU A 93 14.21 6.10 7.90
N PHE A 94 12.99 6.59 8.11
CA PHE A 94 12.79 7.92 8.67
C PHE A 94 13.33 8.02 10.10
N GLY A 95 14.34 8.86 10.28
CA GLY A 95 14.99 9.05 11.58
C GLY A 95 16.00 7.96 11.94
N MET A 96 16.23 6.96 11.08
CA MET A 96 17.25 5.92 11.24
C MET A 96 18.06 5.74 9.95
N PRO A 97 19.02 6.62 9.64
CA PRO A 97 19.74 6.61 8.36
C PRO A 97 20.54 5.32 8.07
N GLU A 98 20.86 4.56 9.12
CA GLU A 98 21.60 3.30 9.05
C GLU A 98 20.69 2.09 8.72
N VAL A 99 19.37 2.27 8.82
CA VAL A 99 18.37 1.24 8.52
C VAL A 99 17.85 1.51 7.11
N GLU A 100 17.98 0.51 6.24
CA GLU A 100 17.41 0.55 4.90
C GLU A 100 15.94 0.13 4.94
N ASP A 101 15.12 0.80 4.14
CA ASP A 101 13.74 0.44 3.86
C ASP A 101 13.47 0.50 2.35
N TRP A 102 12.34 -0.06 1.92
CA TRP A 102 11.94 -0.18 0.53
C TRP A 102 10.66 0.60 0.24
N LEU A 103 10.77 1.45 -0.77
CA LEU A 103 9.65 1.99 -1.52
C LEU A 103 9.46 1.18 -2.80
N LEU A 104 8.27 0.66 -3.02
CA LEU A 104 7.91 -0.08 -4.24
C LEU A 104 7.13 0.81 -5.19
N LEU A 105 7.56 0.85 -6.44
CA LEU A 105 6.80 1.42 -7.54
C LEU A 105 6.29 0.28 -8.43
N CYS A 106 4.98 0.10 -8.47
CA CYS A 106 4.31 -0.98 -9.19
C CYS A 106 3.51 -0.42 -10.37
N LYS A 107 3.68 -1.04 -11.55
CA LYS A 107 2.91 -0.76 -12.78
C LYS A 107 2.15 -2.01 -13.20
N PRO A 108 0.84 -1.94 -13.49
CA PRO A 108 0.11 -3.09 -14.02
C PRO A 108 0.80 -3.69 -15.26
N LYS A 109 1.05 -5.01 -15.26
CA LYS A 109 1.59 -5.71 -16.45
C LYS A 109 0.59 -5.76 -17.60
N THR A 110 -0.69 -5.87 -17.27
CA THR A 110 -1.80 -5.98 -18.22
C THR A 110 -2.93 -5.02 -17.86
N TRP A 111 -3.74 -4.70 -18.87
CA TRP A 111 -5.00 -3.99 -18.70
C TRP A 111 -6.16 -4.75 -19.36
N PRO A 112 -7.23 -5.11 -18.63
CA PRO A 112 -7.42 -4.95 -17.19
C PRO A 112 -6.39 -5.76 -16.38
N ILE A 113 -6.27 -5.41 -15.11
CA ILE A 113 -5.33 -6.05 -14.18
C ILE A 113 -5.77 -7.50 -13.97
N ALA A 114 -4.83 -8.45 -14.10
CA ALA A 114 -5.12 -9.86 -13.85
C ALA A 114 -5.51 -10.07 -12.38
N ALA A 115 -6.46 -10.98 -12.14
CA ALA A 115 -6.78 -11.39 -10.78
C ALA A 115 -5.54 -11.99 -10.09
N SER A 116 -5.47 -11.86 -8.77
CA SER A 116 -4.39 -12.48 -8.01
C SER A 116 -4.65 -13.98 -7.91
N ASP A 117 -3.69 -14.78 -8.38
CA ASP A 117 -3.66 -16.22 -8.15
C ASP A 117 -3.25 -16.55 -6.70
N ALA A 118 -2.88 -15.54 -5.90
CA ALA A 118 -2.56 -15.71 -4.49
C ALA A 118 -3.82 -16.06 -3.69
N ASP A 119 -4.03 -17.36 -3.49
CA ASP A 119 -5.05 -17.91 -2.61
C ASP A 119 -4.63 -17.77 -1.14
N TYR A 120 -4.76 -16.55 -0.63
CA TYR A 120 -4.52 -16.27 0.78
C TYR A 120 -5.46 -17.04 1.72
N ALA A 121 -6.61 -17.51 1.24
CA ALA A 121 -7.57 -18.25 2.03
C ALA A 121 -7.15 -19.72 2.27
N SER A 122 -6.43 -20.33 1.32
CA SER A 122 -5.83 -21.67 1.52
C SER A 122 -4.47 -21.64 2.19
N MET A 123 -3.72 -20.54 2.08
CA MET A 123 -2.62 -20.28 3.01
C MET A 123 -3.25 -20.17 4.41
N HIS A 124 -2.74 -20.87 5.42
CA HIS A 124 -3.28 -20.79 6.78
C HIS A 124 -3.28 -19.33 7.28
N PHE A 125 -4.38 -18.61 7.04
CA PHE A 125 -4.47 -17.15 7.16
C PHE A 125 -4.13 -16.69 8.59
N ALA A 126 -4.46 -17.54 9.57
CA ALA A 126 -4.11 -17.33 10.97
C ALA A 126 -2.59 -17.44 11.22
N GLU A 127 -1.90 -18.40 10.60
CA GLU A 127 -0.46 -18.57 10.74
C GLU A 127 0.28 -17.45 10.03
N PHE A 128 -0.13 -17.05 8.82
CA PHE A 128 0.54 -15.97 8.10
C PHE A 128 0.33 -14.61 8.76
N ARG A 129 -0.88 -14.31 9.27
CA ARG A 129 -1.09 -13.12 10.12
C ARG A 129 -0.27 -13.19 11.40
N ARG A 130 -0.15 -14.36 12.02
CA ARG A 130 0.72 -14.57 13.18
C ARG A 130 2.19 -14.30 12.81
N TRP A 131 2.67 -14.79 11.68
CA TRP A 131 4.03 -14.51 11.19
C TRP A 131 4.23 -13.03 10.84
N ALA A 132 3.27 -12.38 10.20
CA ALA A 132 3.34 -10.94 9.91
C ALA A 132 3.36 -10.10 11.20
N VAL A 133 2.59 -10.50 12.21
CA VAL A 133 2.63 -9.87 13.55
C VAL A 133 3.94 -10.17 14.25
N GLU A 134 4.47 -11.40 14.17
CA GLU A 134 5.72 -11.77 14.80
C GLU A 134 6.92 -11.11 14.13
N VAL A 135 6.93 -10.99 12.81
CA VAL A 135 7.94 -10.23 12.06
C VAL A 135 7.89 -8.76 12.49
N ASN A 136 6.71 -8.14 12.51
CA ASN A 136 6.55 -6.78 13.05
C ASN A 136 7.07 -6.66 14.49
N ARG A 137 6.76 -7.63 15.35
CA ARG A 137 7.21 -7.67 16.75
C ARG A 137 8.73 -7.79 16.86
N LEU A 138 9.35 -8.67 16.08
CA LEU A 138 10.79 -8.86 16.04
C LEU A 138 11.50 -7.60 15.53
N CYS A 139 10.97 -6.99 14.47
CA CYS A 139 11.44 -5.71 13.94
C CYS A 139 11.39 -4.58 14.99
N HIS A 140 10.37 -4.56 15.85
CA HIS A 140 10.27 -3.61 16.95
C HIS A 140 11.20 -3.94 18.14
N GLN A 141 11.60 -5.20 18.32
CA GLN A 141 12.45 -5.65 19.44
C GLN A 141 13.95 -5.59 19.15
N SER A 142 14.34 -5.41 17.88
CA SER A 142 15.73 -5.22 17.45
C SER A 142 16.21 -3.76 17.52
N GLN A 143 15.38 -2.85 18.04
CA GLN A 143 15.71 -1.45 18.35
C GLN A 143 16.29 -1.32 19.77
#